data_AF-A0A2M7GI54-F1
#
_entry.id   AF-A0A2M7GI54-F1
#
_cell.length_a   1.000
_cell.length_b   1.000
_cell.length_c   1.000
_cell.angle_alpha   90.00
_cell.angle_beta   90.00
_cell.angle_gamma   90.00
#
_symmetry.space_group_name_H-M   'P 1'
#
loop_
_entity.id
_entity.type
_entity.pdbx_description
1 polymer ?
#
loop_
_entity_poly.entity_id
_entity_poly.type
_entity_poly.pdbx_seq_one_letter_code
_entity_poly.pdbx_strand_id
1 'polypeptide(L)' 'DSLRNLWARTGRTLAFNLLRADAGDRYQGLYYADGGEFLTFCKTELSPRTSVTNDAPLPDFTFVVRR' A
#
# COMPACT_ATOMS: atom_id res chain seq x y z
N ASP A 1 -7.34 9.61 -3.95
CA ASP A 1 -6.69 10.55 -4.89
C ASP A 1 -5.17 10.68 -4.76
N SER A 2 -4.60 10.71 -3.56
CA SER A 2 -3.14 10.92 -3.37
C SER A 2 -2.25 9.89 -4.10
N LEU A 3 -2.59 8.60 -4.07
CA LEU A 3 -1.79 7.55 -4.75
C LEU A 3 -1.85 7.65 -6.28
N ARG A 4 -3.01 8.00 -6.87
CA ARG A 4 -3.12 8.22 -8.33
C ARG A 4 -2.24 9.38 -8.77
N ASN A 5 -2.27 10.48 -8.02
CA ASN A 5 -1.47 11.67 -8.33
C ASN A 5 0.04 11.42 -8.17
N LEU A 6 0.45 10.68 -7.13
CA LEU A 6 1.84 10.25 -6.98
C LEU A 6 2.27 9.36 -8.15
N TRP A 7 1.46 8.34 -8.45
CA TRP A 7 1.72 7.41 -9.54
C TRP A 7 1.87 8.12 -10.89
N ALA A 8 0.99 9.06 -11.21
CA ALA A 8 1.06 9.84 -12.45
C ALA A 8 2.43 10.55 -12.63
N ARG A 9 3.11 10.88 -11.52
CA ARG A 9 4.42 11.53 -11.50
C ARG A 9 5.60 10.56 -11.32
N THR A 10 5.35 9.28 -11.08
CA THR A 10 6.38 8.26 -10.88
C THR A 10 6.87 7.69 -12.21
N GLY A 11 8.12 7.95 -12.61
CA GLY A 11 8.68 7.37 -13.85
C GLY A 11 9.21 5.94 -13.73
N ARG A 12 9.18 5.35 -12.52
CA ARG A 12 9.71 4.00 -12.22
C ARG A 12 8.73 3.23 -11.33
N THR A 13 9.20 2.72 -10.19
CA THR A 13 8.39 2.00 -9.21
C THR A 13 7.92 2.96 -8.11
N LEU A 14 6.68 2.79 -7.65
CA LEU A 14 6.17 3.41 -6.43
C LEU A 14 6.13 2.33 -5.35
N ALA A 15 6.80 2.57 -4.24
CA ALA A 15 6.73 1.71 -3.06
C ALA A 15 6.22 2.51 -1.87
N PHE A 16 5.36 1.90 -1.05
CA PHE A 16 4.83 2.53 0.15
C PHE A 16 4.44 1.48 1.18
N ASN A 17 4.47 1.88 2.45
CA ASN A 17 3.99 1.07 3.56
C ASN A 17 2.55 1.45 3.90
N LEU A 18 1.79 0.46 4.35
CA LEU A 18 0.44 0.62 4.87
C LEU A 18 0.32 -0.14 6.17
N LEU A 19 -0.12 0.53 7.24
CA LEU A 19 -0.32 -0.16 8.51
C LEU A 19 -1.55 -1.06 8.43
N ARG A 20 -1.41 -2.27 8.94
CA ARG A 20 -2.42 -3.32 8.88
C ARG A 20 -3.56 -3.04 9.86
N ALA A 21 -4.81 -3.18 9.41
CA ALA A 21 -5.98 -3.02 10.27
C ALA A 21 -6.00 -3.96 11.49
N ASP A 22 -5.36 -5.13 11.38
CA ASP A 22 -5.26 -6.16 12.41
C ASP A 22 -3.98 -6.05 13.26
N ALA A 23 -3.21 -4.96 13.15
CA ALA A 23 -2.06 -4.71 14.01
C ALA A 23 -2.50 -4.60 15.48
N GLY A 24 -1.81 -5.33 16.37
CA GLY A 24 -2.12 -5.35 17.81
C GLY A 24 -1.93 -3.99 18.48
N ASP A 25 -0.83 -3.29 18.15
CA ASP A 25 -0.55 -1.96 18.66
C ASP A 25 -0.93 -0.89 17.62
N ARG A 26 -1.78 0.06 18.04
CA ARG A 26 -2.22 1.18 17.19
C ARG A 26 -1.95 2.52 17.86
N TYR A 27 -1.30 3.42 17.13
CA TYR A 27 -0.99 4.78 17.59
C TYR A 27 -1.98 5.78 17.03
N GLN A 28 -2.37 6.76 17.84
CA GLN A 28 -3.29 7.81 17.45
C GLN A 28 -2.73 8.63 16.29
N GLY A 29 -3.57 8.95 15.30
CA GLY A 29 -3.20 9.76 14.14
C GLY A 29 -2.57 8.98 12.99
N LEU A 30 -2.33 7.67 13.15
CA LEU A 30 -1.88 6.81 12.06
C LEU A 30 -3.06 6.14 11.35
N TYR A 31 -2.88 5.89 10.05
CA TYR A 31 -3.90 5.28 9.20
C TYR A 31 -3.64 3.77 9.05
N TYR A 32 -4.61 2.97 9.48
CA TYR A 32 -4.58 1.51 9.42
C TYR A 32 -5.70 1.02 8.51
N ALA A 33 -5.40 0.07 7.62
CA ALA A 33 -6.38 -0.42 6.65
C ALA A 33 -6.16 -1.89 6.26
N ASP A 34 -7.16 -2.45 5.57
CA ASP A 34 -7.07 -3.76 4.94
C ASP A 34 -6.20 -3.67 3.67
N GLY A 35 -5.13 -4.47 3.62
CA GLY A 35 -4.23 -4.51 2.46
C GLY A 35 -4.90 -5.06 1.20
N GLY A 36 -5.93 -5.88 1.31
CA GLY A 36 -6.67 -6.44 0.18
C GLY A 36 -7.40 -5.38 -0.64
N GLU A 37 -8.03 -4.41 0.03
CA GLU A 37 -8.70 -3.29 -0.64
C GLU A 37 -7.68 -2.42 -1.40
N PHE A 38 -6.55 -2.11 -0.75
CA PHE A 38 -5.47 -1.34 -1.38
C PHE A 38 -4.79 -2.10 -2.52
N LEU A 39 -4.63 -3.41 -2.41
CA LEU A 39 -4.09 -4.25 -3.49
C LEU A 39 -5.01 -4.24 -4.70
N THR A 40 -6.31 -4.38 -4.46
CA THR A 40 -7.33 -4.34 -5.52
C THR A 40 -7.30 -2.98 -6.21
N PHE A 41 -7.34 -1.89 -5.44
CA PHE A 41 -7.20 -0.54 -5.97
C PHE A 41 -5.92 -0.37 -6.80
N CYS A 42 -4.75 -0.74 -6.26
CA CYS A 42 -3.48 -0.55 -6.97
C CYS A 42 -3.40 -1.37 -8.26
N LYS A 43 -3.93 -2.60 -8.27
CA LYS A 43 -3.96 -3.45 -9.46
C LYS A 43 -4.87 -2.91 -10.56
N THR A 44 -6.02 -2.38 -10.18
CA THR A 44 -7.02 -1.87 -11.13
C THR A 44 -6.68 -0.47 -11.63
N GLU A 45 -6.22 0.41 -10.74
CA GLU A 45 -6.12 1.85 -11.01
C GLU A 45 -4.71 2.34 -11.31
N LEU A 46 -3.68 1.63 -10.85
CA LEU A 46 -2.28 2.07 -10.99
C LEU A 46 -1.51 1.15 -11.93
N SER A 47 -1.39 -0.13 -11.57
CA SER A 47 -0.71 -1.14 -12.37
C SER A 47 -1.10 -2.56 -11.95
N PRO A 48 -1.46 -3.44 -12.91
CA PRO A 48 -1.74 -4.85 -12.64
C PRO A 48 -0.52 -5.62 -12.10
N ARG A 49 0.69 -5.06 -12.23
CA ARG A 49 1.96 -5.63 -11.74
C ARG A 49 2.25 -5.28 -10.27
N THR A 50 1.26 -4.78 -9.54
CA THR A 50 1.40 -4.49 -8.11
C THR A 50 1.56 -5.78 -7.30
N SER A 51 2.55 -5.79 -6.42
CA SER A 51 2.76 -6.83 -5.41
C SER A 51 2.68 -6.24 -4.00
N VAL A 52 2.28 -7.05 -3.03
CA VAL A 52 2.28 -6.70 -1.62
C VAL A 52 2.93 -7.81 -0.81
N THR A 53 3.66 -7.45 0.22
CA THR A 53 4.16 -8.36 1.26
C THR A 53 3.52 -8.00 2.59
N ASN A 54 3.17 -9.01 3.39
CA ASN A 54 2.82 -8.83 4.80
C ASN A 54 4.08 -9.04 5.63
N ASP A 55 4.57 -7.97 6.26
CA ASP A 55 5.88 -7.97 6.93
C ASP A 55 5.78 -8.37 8.41
N ALA A 56 4.79 -9.21 8.75
CA ALA A 56 4.63 -9.77 10.09
C ALA A 56 5.97 -10.31 10.65
N PRO A 57 6.33 -10.01 11.92
CA PRO A 57 5.48 -9.44 12.96
C PRO A 57 5.34 -7.91 12.94
N LEU A 58 5.95 -7.20 11.97
CA LEU A 58 5.74 -5.76 11.83
C LEU A 58 4.28 -5.46 11.46
N PRO A 59 3.75 -4.30 11.87
CA PRO A 59 2.38 -3.92 11.61
C PRO A 59 2.15 -3.41 10.17
N ASP A 60 3.07 -3.67 9.24
CA ASP A 60 3.08 -3.08 7.91
C ASP A 60 2.79 -4.11 6.80
N PHE A 61 2.10 -3.63 5.77
CA PHE A 61 2.18 -4.16 4.42
C PHE A 61 3.16 -3.30 3.61
N THR A 62 4.06 -3.93 2.86
CA THR A 62 4.88 -3.25 1.85
C THR A 62 4.26 -3.44 0.47
N PHE A 63 3.84 -2.35 -0.17
CA PHE A 63 3.36 -2.34 -1.55
C PHE A 63 4.46 -1.94 -2.52
N VAL A 64 4.50 -2.61 -3.66
CA VAL A 64 5.40 -2.28 -4.78
C VAL A 64 4.60 -2.26 -6.08
N VAL A 65 4.38 -1.06 -6.61
CA VAL A 65 3.65 -0.77 -7.86
C VAL A 65 4.66 -0.51 -8.98
N ARG A 66 4.67 -1.38 -10.00
CA ARG A 66 5.64 -1.34 -11.11
C ARG A 66 5.01 -0.76 -12.39
N ARG A 67 5.81 -0.07 -13.22
CA ARG A 67 5.39 0.37 -14.54
C ARG A 67 5.24 -0.80 -15.52
#